data_AF-A0A7C9RG66-F1
#
_entry.id   AF-A0A7C9RG66-F1
#
_cell.length_a   1.000
_cell.length_b   1.000
_cell.length_c   1.000
_cell.angle_alpha   90.00
_cell.angle_beta   90.00
_cell.angle_gamma   90.00
#
_symmetry.space_group_name_H-M   'P 1'
#
loop_
_entity.id
_entity.type
_entity.pdbx_description
1 polymer ?
#
loop_
_entity_poly.entity_id
_entity_poly.type
_entity_poly.pdbx_seq_one_letter_code
_entity_poly.pdbx_strand_id
1 'polypeptide(L)'
;MAKSLNKKEKIDSDLFAASGKKPGAPAKAAAKPSGAEAGYTARDIEVLEGLEPVRRRPGMYIGGTDEKALHHLFAEVIDNSMDEALAGHATFIEVHLGADGYLTVVDNGRGIPVDPHPKFPKKSALEIIMCTLHAGGKFDSKVYETSGGLHGVGVSVVNALSSQLVVEVARNQKLYRMTFERGKPKGKLEELGKIDRIIWHHAPGYD
;
A
#
# COMPACT_ATOMS: atom_id res chain seq x y z
N MET A 1 73.08 -8.67 9.57
CA MET A 1 73.37 -10.07 9.17
C MET A 1 72.84 -10.97 10.28
N ALA A 2 72.05 -12.03 10.12
CA ALA A 2 71.42 -12.70 8.99
C ALA A 2 70.31 -13.62 9.58
N LYS A 3 69.20 -13.81 8.82
CA LYS A 3 68.33 -15.02 8.67
C LYS A 3 67.80 -15.75 9.93
N SER A 4 66.65 -16.44 9.99
CA SER A 4 65.45 -16.65 9.18
C SER A 4 64.72 -17.86 9.80
N LEU A 5 63.38 -17.79 9.89
CA LEU A 5 62.40 -18.90 9.75
C LEU A 5 62.29 -20.06 10.78
N ASN A 6 61.16 -19.99 11.52
CA ASN A 6 59.92 -20.79 11.33
C ASN A 6 59.65 -22.09 12.12
N LYS A 7 58.39 -22.12 12.60
CA LYS A 7 57.50 -23.26 12.90
C LYS A 7 57.80 -24.13 14.14
N LYS A 8 57.15 -23.78 15.26
CA LYS A 8 56.87 -24.72 16.36
C LYS A 8 55.52 -25.39 16.14
N GLU A 9 55.58 -26.71 16.12
CA GLU A 9 54.48 -27.66 16.09
C GLU A 9 53.61 -27.55 17.35
N LYS A 10 52.29 -27.71 17.17
CA LYS A 10 51.34 -27.91 18.26
C LYS A 10 51.38 -29.39 18.67
N ILE A 11 51.64 -29.60 19.95
CA ILE A 11 51.44 -30.85 20.67
C ILE A 11 49.98 -30.89 21.12
N ASP A 12 49.27 -31.96 20.80
CA ASP A 12 48.13 -32.48 21.57
C ASP A 12 47.98 -33.97 21.19
N SER A 13 48.59 -34.88 21.95
CA SER A 13 48.04 -35.56 23.13
C SER A 13 47.09 -36.71 22.76
N ASP A 14 47.69 -37.74 22.15
CA ASP A 14 47.09 -39.06 22.01
C ASP A 14 47.42 -39.86 23.29
N LEU A 15 46.44 -39.96 24.20
CA LEU A 15 46.52 -40.81 25.39
C LEU A 15 45.25 -41.67 25.37
N PHE A 16 45.45 -42.98 25.19
CA PHE A 16 44.46 -44.06 25.19
C PHE A 16 43.82 -44.45 23.85
N ALA A 17 44.66 -44.76 22.86
CA ALA A 17 44.33 -45.84 21.93
C ALA A 17 44.51 -47.20 22.63
N ALA A 18 43.42 -47.90 22.91
CA ALA A 18 43.46 -49.34 23.18
C ALA A 18 42.21 -50.04 22.63
N SER A 19 42.50 -51.09 21.87
CA SER A 19 41.65 -52.04 21.17
C SER A 19 40.56 -52.71 22.02
N GLY A 20 39.36 -52.87 21.43
CA GLY A 20 38.34 -53.80 21.94
C GLY A 20 37.18 -54.01 20.98
N LYS A 21 37.19 -55.11 20.21
CA LYS A 21 36.04 -55.61 19.44
C LYS A 21 34.96 -56.09 20.42
N LYS A 22 33.75 -55.50 20.39
CA LYS A 22 32.55 -56.00 21.10
C LYS A 22 31.34 -56.07 20.17
N PRO A 23 30.41 -57.01 20.43
CA PRO A 23 29.48 -57.56 19.43
C PRO A 23 28.30 -56.63 19.14
N GLY A 24 27.75 -56.77 17.93
CA GLY A 24 26.74 -55.90 17.34
C GLY A 24 25.50 -55.70 18.22
N ALA A 25 25.18 -54.43 18.46
CA ALA A 25 23.87 -54.01 18.97
C ALA A 25 22.81 -54.24 17.86
N PRO A 26 21.58 -54.65 18.21
CA PRO A 26 20.50 -54.74 17.23
C PRO A 26 20.25 -53.33 16.68
N ALA A 27 20.22 -53.21 15.35
CA ALA A 27 19.93 -51.96 14.66
C ALA A 27 18.61 -51.39 15.22
N LYS A 28 18.68 -50.23 15.87
CA LYS A 28 17.47 -49.43 16.14
C LYS A 28 16.81 -49.21 14.79
N ALA A 29 15.61 -49.75 14.62
CA ALA A 29 14.76 -49.43 13.48
C ALA A 29 14.71 -47.90 13.38
N ALA A 30 15.18 -47.36 12.25
CA ALA A 30 15.10 -45.94 11.97
C ALA A 30 13.62 -45.56 12.12
N ALA A 31 13.35 -44.61 13.02
CA ALA A 31 12.04 -44.02 13.13
C ALA A 31 11.67 -43.50 11.74
N LYS A 32 10.57 -44.00 11.16
CA LYS A 32 10.01 -43.43 9.94
C LYS A 32 9.80 -41.93 10.20
N PRO A 33 10.30 -41.03 9.33
CA PRO A 33 9.98 -39.62 9.49
C PRO A 33 8.46 -39.49 9.45
N SER A 34 7.90 -38.96 10.54
CA SER A 34 6.49 -38.58 10.61
C SER A 34 6.21 -37.61 9.46
N GLY A 35 5.28 -37.96 8.57
CA GLY A 35 4.96 -37.21 7.35
C GLY A 35 4.27 -35.87 7.57
N ALA A 36 4.79 -35.02 8.45
CA ALA A 36 4.30 -33.67 8.71
C ALA A 36 5.15 -32.57 8.05
N GLU A 37 6.31 -32.89 7.48
CA GLU A 37 7.17 -31.92 6.76
C GLU A 37 7.17 -32.12 5.23
N ALA A 38 6.44 -33.09 4.71
CA ALA A 38 6.34 -33.32 3.27
C ALA A 38 5.15 -32.54 2.70
N GLY A 39 5.29 -31.22 2.51
CA GLY A 39 4.28 -30.50 1.74
C GLY A 39 4.32 -28.98 1.76
N TYR A 40 4.88 -28.34 2.80
CA TYR A 40 4.95 -26.88 2.90
C TYR A 40 6.32 -26.37 2.50
N THR A 41 6.35 -25.57 1.44
CA THR A 41 7.55 -25.09 0.77
C THR A 41 7.39 -23.64 0.38
N ALA A 42 8.46 -23.00 -0.11
CA ALA A 42 8.43 -21.59 -0.49
C ALA A 42 7.34 -21.24 -1.54
N ARG A 43 6.93 -22.20 -2.39
CA ARG A 43 5.84 -22.01 -3.37
C ARG A 43 4.45 -21.88 -2.75
N ASP A 44 4.28 -22.28 -1.49
CA ASP A 44 3.01 -22.20 -0.78
C ASP A 44 2.85 -20.83 -0.07
N ILE A 45 3.88 -19.98 -0.14
CA ILE A 45 3.86 -18.60 0.35
C ILE A 45 3.31 -17.70 -0.75
N GLU A 46 2.12 -17.16 -0.52
CA GLU A 46 1.49 -16.18 -1.40
C GLU A 46 1.90 -14.74 -0.99
N VAL A 47 2.34 -13.95 -1.95
CA VAL A 47 2.59 -12.52 -1.78
C VAL A 47 1.50 -11.76 -2.52
N LEU A 48 0.68 -11.03 -1.77
CA LEU A 48 -0.37 -10.17 -2.32
C LEU A 48 0.22 -8.79 -2.61
N GLU A 49 0.16 -8.35 -3.88
CA GLU A 49 0.77 -7.10 -4.33
C GLU A 49 -0.23 -5.94 -4.41
N GLY A 50 0.29 -4.71 -4.32
CA GLY A 50 -0.50 -3.50 -4.47
C GLY A 50 -1.67 -3.41 -3.47
N LEU A 51 -2.89 -3.35 -4.01
CA LEU A 51 -4.12 -3.22 -3.22
C LEU A 51 -4.89 -4.54 -3.04
N GLU A 52 -4.34 -5.65 -3.51
CA GLU A 52 -4.96 -6.96 -3.34
C GLU A 52 -5.17 -7.37 -1.87
N PRO A 53 -4.24 -7.11 -0.92
CA PRO A 53 -4.46 -7.38 0.50
C PRO A 53 -5.72 -6.70 1.05
N VAL A 54 -6.00 -5.45 0.65
CA VAL A 54 -7.18 -4.69 1.06
C VAL A 54 -8.45 -5.38 0.64
N ARG A 55 -8.51 -5.82 -0.63
CA ARG A 55 -9.67 -6.52 -1.16
C ARG A 55 -9.86 -7.90 -0.56
N ARG A 56 -8.77 -8.58 -0.20
CA ARG A 56 -8.82 -9.93 0.37
C ARG A 56 -9.21 -9.92 1.85
N ARG A 57 -8.90 -8.83 2.57
CA ARG A 57 -9.13 -8.66 4.00
C ARG A 57 -9.64 -7.24 4.34
N PRO A 58 -10.81 -6.82 3.83
CA PRO A 58 -11.30 -5.43 4.01
C PRO A 58 -11.47 -5.06 5.49
N GLY A 59 -11.90 -6.00 6.34
CA GLY A 59 -12.08 -5.75 7.77
C GLY A 59 -10.81 -5.31 8.50
N MET A 60 -9.61 -5.65 7.98
CA MET A 60 -8.35 -5.17 8.55
C MET A 60 -8.12 -3.67 8.32
N TYR A 61 -8.76 -3.10 7.29
CA TYR A 61 -8.55 -1.71 6.88
C TYR A 61 -9.73 -0.80 7.26
N ILE A 62 -10.97 -1.30 7.16
CA ILE A 62 -12.19 -0.51 7.38
C ILE A 62 -13.11 -1.08 8.48
N GLY A 63 -12.59 -2.00 9.30
CA GLY A 63 -13.30 -2.52 10.47
C GLY A 63 -14.47 -3.47 10.19
N GLY A 64 -14.82 -3.72 8.93
CA GLY A 64 -15.89 -4.63 8.56
C GLY A 64 -16.24 -4.61 7.07
N THR A 65 -17.44 -5.08 6.74
CA THR A 65 -18.06 -4.99 5.40
C THR A 65 -19.56 -4.70 5.49
N ASP A 66 -19.98 -4.13 6.62
CA ASP A 66 -21.35 -3.71 6.88
C ASP A 66 -21.55 -2.24 6.49
N GLU A 67 -22.72 -1.68 6.80
CA GLU A 67 -23.04 -0.28 6.50
C GLU A 67 -22.08 0.71 7.17
N LYS A 68 -21.59 0.40 8.38
CA LYS A 68 -20.60 1.24 9.08
C LYS A 68 -19.29 1.29 8.29
N ALA A 69 -18.87 0.15 7.74
CA ALA A 69 -17.70 0.07 6.89
C ALA A 69 -17.86 0.92 5.61
N LEU A 70 -19.07 1.01 5.05
CA LEU A 70 -19.36 1.92 3.92
C LEU A 70 -19.22 3.40 4.32
N HIS A 71 -19.75 3.79 5.49
CA HIS A 71 -19.55 5.14 6.00
C HIS A 71 -18.09 5.45 6.33
N HIS A 72 -17.30 4.46 6.73
CA HIS A 72 -15.86 4.60 6.92
C HIS A 72 -15.17 4.96 5.59
N LEU A 73 -15.53 4.32 4.48
CA LEU A 73 -14.98 4.68 3.16
C LEU A 73 -15.25 6.15 2.81
N PHE A 74 -16.46 6.64 3.10
CA PHE A 74 -16.78 8.05 2.94
C PHE A 74 -15.95 8.94 3.86
N ALA A 75 -15.83 8.58 5.14
CA ALA A 75 -15.04 9.30 6.13
C ALA A 75 -13.59 9.51 5.65
N GLU A 76 -12.96 8.46 5.11
CA GLU A 76 -11.59 8.55 4.58
C GLU A 76 -11.43 9.55 3.42
N VAL A 77 -12.48 9.79 2.63
CA VAL A 77 -12.44 10.79 1.56
C VAL A 77 -12.66 12.19 2.13
N ILE A 78 -13.71 12.39 2.93
CA ILE A 78 -14.03 13.72 3.48
C ILE A 78 -12.96 14.21 4.47
N ASP A 79 -12.30 13.31 5.21
CA ASP A 79 -11.19 13.67 6.11
C ASP A 79 -10.02 14.27 5.34
N ASN A 80 -9.76 13.84 4.09
CA ASN A 80 -8.73 14.46 3.27
C ASN A 80 -9.11 15.89 2.87
N SER A 81 -10.38 16.15 2.56
CA SER A 81 -10.91 17.50 2.29
C SER A 81 -10.89 18.37 3.56
N MET A 82 -11.21 17.79 4.72
CA MET A 82 -11.13 18.48 6.01
C MET A 82 -9.69 18.86 6.37
N ASP A 83 -8.71 18.01 6.06
CA ASP A 83 -7.30 18.33 6.28
C ASP A 83 -6.83 19.52 5.42
N GLU A 84 -7.35 19.68 4.19
CA GLU A 84 -7.10 20.89 3.38
C GLU A 84 -7.76 22.13 4.01
N ALA A 85 -8.95 21.99 4.61
CA ALA A 85 -9.62 23.08 5.30
C ALA A 85 -8.86 23.50 6.57
N LEU A 86 -8.40 22.53 7.37
CA LEU A 86 -7.59 22.78 8.57
C LEU A 86 -6.24 23.43 8.25
N ALA A 87 -5.65 23.11 7.09
CA ALA A 87 -4.46 23.77 6.58
C ALA A 87 -4.73 25.17 5.98
N GLY A 88 -5.99 25.64 5.99
CA GLY A 88 -6.39 26.95 5.47
C GLY A 88 -6.43 27.03 3.94
N HIS A 89 -6.47 25.89 3.26
CA HIS A 89 -6.47 25.83 1.79
C HIS A 89 -7.85 25.59 1.18
N ALA A 90 -8.76 24.98 1.92
CA ALA A 90 -10.15 24.82 1.52
C ALA A 90 -11.08 25.65 2.41
N THR A 91 -12.11 26.22 1.82
CA THR A 91 -13.19 26.95 2.50
C THR A 91 -14.56 26.34 2.22
N PHE A 92 -14.61 25.34 1.34
CA PHE A 92 -15.83 24.75 0.85
C PHE A 92 -15.61 23.25 0.64
N ILE A 93 -16.56 22.45 1.12
CA ILE A 93 -16.65 21.02 0.87
C ILE A 93 -18.11 20.72 0.53
N GLU A 94 -18.35 20.07 -0.59
CA GLU A 94 -19.67 19.60 -1.02
C GLU A 94 -19.69 18.08 -1.07
N VAL A 95 -20.81 17.51 -0.64
CA VAL A 95 -21.06 16.07 -0.65
C VAL A 95 -22.38 15.84 -1.38
N HIS A 96 -22.34 14.95 -2.36
CA HIS A 96 -23.52 14.58 -3.15
C HIS A 96 -23.62 13.06 -3.27
N LEU A 97 -24.79 12.52 -2.93
CA LEU A 97 -25.14 11.12 -3.19
C LEU A 97 -26.10 11.07 -4.38
N GLY A 98 -25.60 10.62 -5.52
CA GLY A 98 -26.36 10.49 -6.75
C GLY A 98 -27.29 9.27 -6.75
N ALA A 99 -28.36 9.34 -7.55
CA ALA A 99 -29.28 8.21 -7.76
C ALA A 99 -28.64 7.04 -8.53
N ASP A 100 -27.51 7.31 -9.20
CA ASP A 100 -26.63 6.33 -9.85
C ASP A 100 -25.75 5.54 -8.85
N GLY A 101 -25.83 5.87 -7.56
CA GLY A 101 -25.08 5.21 -6.50
C GLY A 101 -23.69 5.79 -6.27
N TYR A 102 -23.31 6.88 -6.94
CA TYR A 102 -22.04 7.57 -6.66
C TYR A 102 -22.16 8.51 -5.46
N LEU A 103 -21.22 8.37 -4.54
CA LEU A 103 -20.97 9.37 -3.50
C LEU A 103 -19.79 10.24 -3.94
N THR A 104 -20.06 11.52 -4.15
CA THR A 104 -19.08 12.50 -4.62
C THR A 104 -18.72 13.44 -3.47
N VAL A 105 -17.43 13.67 -3.28
CA VAL A 105 -16.88 14.67 -2.37
C VAL A 105 -16.04 15.63 -3.19
N VAL A 106 -16.31 16.93 -3.04
CA VAL A 106 -15.58 17.98 -3.74
C VAL A 106 -15.12 19.02 -2.73
N ASP A 107 -13.87 19.43 -2.81
CA ASP A 107 -13.34 20.57 -2.07
C ASP A 107 -12.67 21.57 -3.01
N ASN A 108 -12.45 22.78 -2.50
CA ASN A 108 -11.70 23.82 -3.20
C ASN A 108 -10.27 23.97 -2.66
N GLY A 109 -9.67 22.89 -2.15
CA GLY A 109 -8.31 22.85 -1.67
C GLY A 109 -7.27 22.95 -2.80
N ARG A 110 -6.02 22.60 -2.48
CA ARG A 110 -4.89 22.71 -3.44
C ARG A 110 -4.96 21.70 -4.60
N GLY A 111 -5.74 20.64 -4.43
CA GLY A 111 -5.78 19.50 -5.34
C GLY A 111 -4.56 18.57 -5.19
N ILE A 112 -4.80 17.26 -5.36
CA ILE A 112 -3.76 16.23 -5.30
C ILE A 112 -2.66 16.53 -6.34
N PRO A 113 -1.36 16.42 -6.01
CA PRO A 113 -0.30 16.62 -6.99
C PRO A 113 -0.45 15.68 -8.21
N VAL A 114 -0.36 16.26 -9.40
CA VAL A 114 -0.54 15.57 -10.69
C VAL A 114 0.78 15.28 -11.40
N ASP A 115 1.85 15.93 -10.96
CA ASP A 115 3.18 15.78 -11.54
C ASP A 115 3.75 14.37 -11.36
N PRO A 116 4.66 13.92 -12.23
CA PRO A 116 5.36 12.65 -12.05
C PRO A 116 6.05 12.56 -10.69
N HIS A 117 5.89 11.41 -10.02
CA HIS A 117 6.53 11.21 -8.73
C HIS A 117 8.06 11.01 -8.90
N PRO A 118 8.94 11.63 -8.09
CA PRO A 118 10.39 11.56 -8.29
C PRO A 118 10.97 10.13 -8.30
N LYS A 119 10.43 9.23 -7.47
CA LYS A 119 10.82 7.79 -7.46
C LYS A 119 10.17 6.97 -8.59
N PHE A 120 9.08 7.46 -9.17
CA PHE A 120 8.29 6.76 -10.19
C PHE A 120 7.96 7.72 -11.33
N PRO A 121 8.94 8.14 -12.15
CA PRO A 121 8.79 9.22 -13.13
C PRO A 121 7.79 8.90 -14.27
N LYS A 122 7.32 7.66 -14.36
CA LYS A 122 6.29 7.23 -15.32
C LYS A 122 4.87 7.31 -14.76
N LYS A 123 4.70 7.65 -13.48
CA LYS A 123 3.43 7.67 -12.76
C LYS A 123 3.23 9.05 -12.11
N SER A 124 2.03 9.60 -12.20
CA SER A 124 1.67 10.80 -11.47
C SER A 124 1.66 10.53 -9.97
N ALA A 125 1.88 11.56 -9.14
CA ALA A 125 1.70 11.44 -7.70
C ALA A 125 0.26 11.02 -7.33
N LEU A 126 -0.75 11.46 -8.08
CA LEU A 126 -2.14 10.99 -7.98
C LEU A 126 -2.23 9.45 -8.12
N GLU A 127 -1.64 8.86 -9.17
CA GLU A 127 -1.67 7.41 -9.35
C GLU A 127 -0.98 6.70 -8.18
N ILE A 128 0.16 7.22 -7.70
CA ILE A 128 0.90 6.64 -6.58
C ILE A 128 0.04 6.62 -5.32
N ILE A 129 -0.58 7.75 -4.96
CA ILE A 129 -1.45 7.88 -3.78
C ILE A 129 -2.65 6.92 -3.88
N MET A 130 -3.25 6.81 -5.07
CA MET A 130 -4.43 5.98 -5.28
C MET A 130 -4.13 4.49 -5.31
N CYS A 131 -2.93 4.06 -5.71
CA CYS A 131 -2.61 2.64 -5.97
C CYS A 131 -1.63 2.03 -4.96
N THR A 132 -1.09 2.80 -4.02
CA THR A 132 -0.02 2.34 -3.12
C THR A 132 -0.44 2.58 -1.67
N LEU A 133 -0.38 1.53 -0.85
CA LEU A 133 -0.51 1.67 0.60
C LEU A 133 0.71 2.41 1.16
N HIS A 134 0.49 3.20 2.21
CA HIS A 134 1.53 3.99 2.88
C HIS A 134 2.20 5.01 1.94
N ALA A 135 1.41 5.62 1.06
CA ALA A 135 1.83 6.73 0.22
C ALA A 135 1.01 7.98 0.54
N GLY A 136 1.69 9.09 0.86
CA GLY A 136 1.03 10.34 1.23
C GLY A 136 2.00 11.43 1.64
N GLY A 137 1.49 12.67 1.71
CA GLY A 137 2.25 13.84 2.15
C GLY A 137 2.18 14.12 3.66
N LYS A 138 1.47 13.28 4.42
CA LYS A 138 1.15 13.49 5.85
C LYS A 138 2.11 12.76 6.82
N PHE A 139 3.25 12.27 6.32
CA PHE A 139 4.26 11.58 7.14
C PHE A 139 5.26 12.53 7.82
N ASP A 140 5.31 13.79 7.38
CA ASP A 140 6.18 14.83 7.91
C ASP A 140 5.32 16.09 8.08
N SER A 141 5.52 16.88 9.14
CA SER A 141 4.66 18.01 9.51
C SER A 141 4.78 19.23 8.58
N LYS A 142 5.60 19.12 7.52
CA LYS A 142 5.90 20.22 6.59
C LYS A 142 4.73 20.62 5.69
N VAL A 143 3.81 19.70 5.40
CA VAL A 143 2.69 19.94 4.46
C VAL A 143 1.37 20.13 5.20
N TYR A 144 1.22 19.48 6.36
CA TYR A 144 0.07 19.59 7.24
C TYR A 144 0.58 19.66 8.69
N GLU A 145 0.34 20.78 9.38
CA GLU A 145 0.72 20.93 10.79
C GLU A 145 -0.19 20.12 11.73
N THR A 146 -1.45 19.91 11.34
CA THR A 146 -2.41 19.05 12.02
C THR A 146 -3.26 18.35 10.96
N SER A 147 -3.34 17.02 11.02
CA SER A 147 -4.17 16.23 10.10
C SER A 147 -4.73 15.01 10.80
N GLY A 148 -5.98 14.63 10.49
CA GLY A 148 -6.59 13.39 10.98
C GLY A 148 -5.97 12.14 10.33
N GLY A 149 -5.58 12.23 9.05
CA GLY A 149 -5.01 11.11 8.31
C GLY A 149 -3.48 10.98 8.46
N LEU A 150 -2.99 9.93 9.13
CA LEU A 150 -1.54 9.74 9.37
C LEU A 150 -0.94 8.51 8.67
N HIS A 151 -1.76 7.55 8.26
CA HIS A 151 -1.27 6.25 7.81
C HIS A 151 -0.91 6.20 6.32
N GLY A 152 -1.42 7.14 5.51
CA GLY A 152 -1.25 7.13 4.05
C GLY A 152 -1.92 5.93 3.36
N VAL A 153 -3.06 5.47 3.89
CA VAL A 153 -3.80 4.31 3.36
C VAL A 153 -5.25 4.61 2.98
N GLY A 154 -5.86 5.67 3.52
CA GLY A 154 -7.30 5.92 3.42
C GLY A 154 -7.85 5.87 2.00
N VAL A 155 -7.44 6.82 1.15
CA VAL A 155 -7.98 6.91 -0.21
C VAL A 155 -7.58 5.73 -1.12
N SER A 156 -6.44 5.09 -0.88
CA SER A 156 -6.06 3.87 -1.61
C SER A 156 -6.90 2.66 -1.19
N VAL A 157 -7.32 2.59 0.08
CA VAL A 157 -8.31 1.60 0.54
C VAL A 157 -9.67 1.86 -0.08
N VAL A 158 -10.11 3.13 -0.17
CA VAL A 158 -11.35 3.51 -0.88
C VAL A 158 -11.30 3.07 -2.34
N ASN A 159 -10.21 3.39 -3.05
CA ASN A 159 -10.01 2.94 -4.43
C ASN A 159 -10.01 1.41 -4.54
N ALA A 160 -9.32 0.72 -3.63
CA ALA A 160 -9.26 -0.75 -3.62
C ALA A 160 -10.65 -1.37 -3.54
N LEU A 161 -11.53 -0.83 -2.70
CA LEU A 161 -12.84 -1.41 -2.37
C LEU A 161 -13.98 -0.90 -3.26
N SER A 162 -13.77 0.17 -4.01
CA SER A 162 -14.74 0.70 -4.98
C SER A 162 -14.83 -0.18 -6.24
N SER A 163 -16.04 -0.32 -6.81
CA SER A 163 -16.22 -0.93 -8.13
C SER A 163 -15.61 -0.03 -9.21
N GLN A 164 -15.88 1.27 -9.13
CA GLN A 164 -15.28 2.34 -9.91
C GLN A 164 -14.98 3.53 -8.99
N LEU A 165 -13.88 4.23 -9.26
CA LEU A 165 -13.54 5.49 -8.61
C LEU A 165 -13.00 6.45 -9.67
N VAL A 166 -13.55 7.67 -9.71
CA VAL A 166 -13.12 8.74 -10.62
C VAL A 166 -12.54 9.86 -9.76
N VAL A 167 -11.34 10.30 -10.10
CA VAL A 167 -10.68 11.42 -9.42
C VAL A 167 -10.49 12.53 -10.41
N GLU A 168 -11.02 13.70 -10.08
CA GLU A 168 -10.77 14.93 -10.80
C GLU A 168 -9.94 15.89 -9.97
N VAL A 169 -8.97 16.54 -10.60
CA VAL A 169 -8.12 17.53 -9.95
C VAL A 169 -8.05 18.78 -10.78
N ALA A 170 -8.50 19.89 -10.20
CA ALA A 170 -8.27 21.22 -10.70
C ALA A 170 -6.94 21.76 -10.16
N ARG A 171 -5.94 21.97 -11.03
CA ARG A 171 -4.65 22.53 -10.63
C ARG A 171 -4.03 23.33 -11.78
N ASN A 172 -3.46 24.50 -11.49
CA ASN A 172 -2.84 25.38 -12.50
C ASN A 172 -3.79 25.71 -13.68
N GLN A 173 -5.06 26.02 -13.37
CA GLN A 173 -6.13 26.30 -14.36
C GLN A 173 -6.39 25.17 -15.36
N LYS A 174 -6.03 23.93 -15.00
CA LYS A 174 -6.27 22.74 -15.80
C LYS A 174 -7.05 21.72 -15.00
N LEU A 175 -7.96 21.02 -15.67
CA LEU A 175 -8.67 19.88 -15.12
C LEU A 175 -7.96 18.60 -15.54
N TYR A 176 -7.71 17.74 -14.56
CA TYR A 176 -7.15 16.41 -14.78
C TYR A 176 -8.16 15.36 -14.31
N ARG A 177 -8.21 14.21 -14.99
CA ARG A 177 -9.04 13.07 -14.58
C ARG A 177 -8.26 11.77 -14.61
N MET A 178 -8.53 10.90 -13.64
CA MET A 178 -8.07 9.52 -13.67
C MET A 178 -9.17 8.61 -13.14
N THR A 179 -9.44 7.53 -13.87
CA THR A 179 -10.46 6.53 -13.52
C THR A 179 -9.80 5.24 -13.08
N PHE A 180 -10.39 4.61 -12.08
CA PHE A 180 -9.95 3.35 -11.49
C PHE A 180 -11.11 2.37 -11.40
N GLU A 181 -10.80 1.08 -11.48
CA GLU A 181 -11.72 0.00 -11.15
C GLU A 181 -11.05 -0.96 -10.17
N ARG A 182 -11.67 -1.18 -9.01
CA ARG A 182 -11.20 -2.14 -8.00
C ARG A 182 -9.72 -1.94 -7.64
N GLY A 183 -9.30 -0.69 -7.46
CA GLY A 183 -7.92 -0.32 -7.13
C GLY A 183 -6.96 -0.21 -8.31
N LYS A 184 -7.40 -0.50 -9.55
CA LYS A 184 -6.51 -0.52 -10.72
C LYS A 184 -6.78 0.68 -11.64
N PRO A 185 -5.75 1.38 -12.13
CA PRO A 185 -5.93 2.47 -13.07
C PRO A 185 -6.47 1.94 -14.41
N LYS A 186 -7.45 2.65 -14.98
CA LYS A 186 -8.07 2.34 -16.28
C LYS A 186 -7.45 3.05 -17.46
N GLY A 187 -6.48 3.92 -17.19
CA GLY A 187 -5.74 4.69 -18.17
C GLY A 187 -4.63 5.47 -17.49
N LYS A 188 -3.95 6.32 -18.26
CA LYS A 188 -3.07 7.34 -17.69
C LYS A 188 -3.88 8.52 -17.20
N LEU A 189 -3.26 9.42 -16.45
CA LEU A 189 -3.85 10.72 -16.12
C LEU A 189 -4.17 11.51 -17.40
N GLU A 190 -5.41 11.97 -17.53
CA GLU A 190 -5.89 12.74 -18.67
C GLU A 190 -5.91 14.23 -18.32
N GLU A 191 -5.41 15.10 -19.21
CA GLU A 191 -5.61 16.54 -19.13
C GLU A 191 -6.86 16.90 -19.95
N LEU A 192 -7.94 17.30 -19.27
CA LEU A 192 -9.24 17.61 -19.88
C LEU A 192 -9.34 19.05 -20.40
N GLY A 193 -8.28 19.84 -20.25
CA GLY A 193 -8.18 21.20 -20.76
C GLY A 193 -8.24 22.27 -19.66
N LYS A 194 -8.40 23.52 -20.09
CA LYS A 194 -8.41 24.68 -19.20
C LYS A 194 -9.75 24.84 -18.50
N ILE A 195 -9.69 25.29 -17.26
CA ILE A 195 -10.87 25.66 -16.46
C ILE A 195 -10.68 27.03 -15.82
N ASP A 196 -11.70 27.88 -15.92
CA ASP A 196 -11.68 29.24 -15.37
C ASP A 196 -12.15 29.30 -13.90
N ARG A 197 -12.85 28.25 -13.47
CA ARG A 197 -13.32 27.99 -12.10
C ARG A 197 -13.44 26.49 -11.91
N ILE A 198 -13.52 26.00 -10.66
CA ILE A 198 -14.00 24.64 -10.41
C ILE A 198 -15.40 24.56 -11.02
N ILE A 199 -15.53 23.87 -12.16
CA ILE A 199 -16.81 23.66 -12.83
C ILE A 199 -17.42 22.46 -12.15
N TRP A 200 -18.51 22.69 -11.42
CA TRP A 200 -19.35 21.64 -10.86
C TRP A 200 -19.96 20.84 -12.02
N HIS A 201 -19.28 19.77 -12.44
CA HIS A 201 -19.91 18.77 -13.29
C HIS A 201 -20.85 17.96 -12.40
N HIS A 202 -22.09 18.42 -12.24
CA HIS A 202 -23.17 17.45 -12.10
C HIS A 202 -23.06 16.58 -13.36
N ALA A 203 -22.60 15.35 -13.22
CA ALA A 203 -22.71 14.39 -14.30
C ALA A 203 -24.20 14.37 -14.69
N PRO A 204 -24.57 14.78 -15.92
CA PRO A 204 -25.89 14.41 -16.42
C PRO A 204 -25.90 12.88 -16.36
N GLY A 205 -26.95 12.30 -15.76
CA GLY A 205 -27.11 10.86 -15.69
C GLY A 205 -26.78 10.24 -17.03
N TYR A 206 -25.86 9.27 -17.03
CA TYR A 206 -25.71 8.38 -18.16
C TYR A 206 -26.98 7.50 -18.17
N ASP A 207 -27.83 7.73 -19.18
CA ASP A 207 -28.95 6.84 -19.54
C ASP A 207 -28.47 5.39 -19.80
#